data_AF-A0A8T5RLI9-F1
#
_entry.id   AF-A0A8T5RLI9-F1
#
_cell.length_a   1.000
_cell.length_b   1.000
_cell.length_c   1.000
_cell.angle_alpha   90.00
_cell.angle_beta   90.00
_cell.angle_gamma   90.00
#
_symmetry.space_group_name_H-M   'P 1'
#
loop_
_entity.id
_entity.type
_entity.pdbx_description
1 polymer ?
#
loop_
_entity_poly.entity_id
_entity_poly.type
_entity_poly.pdbx_seq_one_letter_code
_entity_poly.pdbx_strand_id
1 'polypeptide(L)'
;MVKIKSIALFLIAFSTIGIIHGAILNSFNVFVSWFLIGLWLIYSFKVLKNIKQYREYRSPHNTAFFTVGPVFVGIFYSIWGNFTGLLGENLLVSTDFYLSWWSILFGFPYVLYGSISLYRCFKKYHVIYFGTKSVNARKFGYILGISIVFFITVFWISFYSVIDFYDSLIIPLHFLIDLNLLILLISSTIIIIIPGVFGSHRNLPQLTRNYISQRTNRLNQLTSPKRDRSPDGLRTNVRTSSRSSPTPSARTVTNRSRSVSQSTRSTPTSKNRAKTTRSKTTSRTVSRGPTGTRVRTQQSTKKISNFNIYKPKAGRLSPEDFKCIFCFNLPKIPQDNGRGIILCPNCRYPAHADEFKDWLQSSNLCSRCNSPIPASYKRNPKIISTKNYLIVVKHFIGNKR
;
A
#
# COMPACT_ATOMS: atom_id res chain seq x y z
N MET A 1 10.55 16.29 15.20
CA MET A 1 9.74 17.22 14.38
C MET A 1 10.40 18.58 14.47
N VAL A 2 10.50 19.36 13.39
CA VAL A 2 10.88 20.78 13.55
C VAL A 2 9.74 21.39 14.38
N LYS A 3 10.05 21.93 15.55
CA LYS A 3 9.02 22.55 16.40
C LYS A 3 8.43 23.70 15.59
N ILE A 4 7.12 23.89 15.63
CA ILE A 4 6.42 24.99 14.89
C ILE A 4 7.13 26.33 15.14
N LYS A 5 7.63 26.53 16.36
CA LYS A 5 8.48 27.67 16.76
C LYS A 5 9.72 27.87 15.87
N SER A 6 10.42 26.81 15.49
CA SER A 6 11.61 26.90 14.62
C SER A 6 11.26 27.21 13.17
N ILE A 7 10.11 26.74 12.67
CA ILE A 7 9.62 27.11 11.32
C ILE A 7 9.26 28.60 11.30
N ALA A 8 8.51 29.06 12.30
CA ALA A 8 8.13 30.46 12.43
C ALA A 8 9.36 31.37 12.53
N LEU A 9 10.33 31.02 13.38
CA LEU A 9 11.55 31.81 13.54
C LEU A 9 12.37 31.88 12.25
N PHE A 10 12.43 30.78 11.48
CA PHE A 10 13.10 30.76 10.20
C PHE A 10 12.40 31.64 9.15
N LEU A 11 11.07 31.58 9.08
CA LEU A 11 10.30 32.45 8.19
C LEU A 11 10.44 33.93 8.57
N ILE A 12 10.38 34.25 9.86
CA ILE A 12 10.59 35.62 10.35
C ILE A 12 11.97 36.14 9.96
N ALA A 13 13.02 35.32 10.09
CA ALA A 13 14.37 35.72 9.69
C ALA A 13 14.45 36.05 8.18
N PHE A 14 13.94 35.17 7.32
CA PHE A 14 13.94 35.40 5.86
C PHE A 14 13.04 36.58 5.46
N SER A 15 11.90 36.77 6.11
CA SER A 15 11.05 37.95 5.91
C SER A 15 11.76 39.23 6.34
N THR A 16 12.49 39.22 7.45
CA THR A 16 13.24 40.41 7.93
C THR A 16 14.35 40.78 6.95
N ILE A 17 15.11 39.80 6.47
CA ILE A 17 16.13 40.01 5.42
C ILE A 17 15.47 40.56 4.15
N GLY A 18 14.33 39.98 3.75
CA GLY A 18 13.56 40.45 2.61
C GLY A 18 13.08 41.89 2.75
N ILE A 19 12.61 42.31 3.93
CA ILE A 19 12.15 43.67 4.19
C ILE A 19 13.33 44.64 4.09
N ILE A 20 14.46 44.33 4.73
CA ILE A 20 15.65 45.19 4.71
C ILE A 20 16.17 45.32 3.26
N HIS A 21 16.36 44.21 2.56
CA HIS A 21 16.90 44.22 1.20
C HIS A 21 15.93 44.85 0.19
N GLY A 22 14.64 44.53 0.31
CA GLY A 22 13.58 45.11 -0.51
C GLY A 22 13.43 46.62 -0.30
N ALA A 23 13.60 47.11 0.93
CA ALA A 23 13.62 48.55 1.21
C ALA A 23 14.85 49.25 0.61
N ILE A 24 16.04 48.62 0.68
CA ILE A 24 17.27 49.17 0.08
C ILE A 24 17.13 49.32 -1.45
N LEU A 25 16.54 48.32 -2.11
CA LEU A 25 16.37 48.30 -3.57
C LEU A 25 15.02 48.87 -4.04
N ASN A 26 14.19 49.37 -3.12
CA ASN A 26 12.81 49.80 -3.38
C ASN A 26 12.00 48.81 -4.25
N SER A 27 12.12 47.50 -3.96
CA SER A 27 11.53 46.44 -4.77
C SER A 27 10.81 45.39 -3.92
N PHE A 28 9.50 45.28 -4.12
CA PHE A 28 8.68 44.25 -3.47
C PHE A 28 9.05 42.83 -3.95
N ASN A 29 9.44 42.68 -5.22
CA ASN A 29 9.84 41.40 -5.79
C ASN A 29 11.06 40.79 -5.08
N VAL A 30 11.97 41.64 -4.55
CA VAL A 30 13.12 41.21 -3.75
C VAL A 30 12.69 40.67 -2.39
N PHE A 31 11.71 41.29 -1.74
CA PHE A 31 11.11 40.76 -0.50
C PHE A 31 10.47 39.39 -0.74
N VAL A 32 9.66 39.28 -1.80
CA VAL A 32 9.00 38.01 -2.18
C VAL A 32 10.03 36.92 -2.44
N SER A 33 11.13 37.21 -3.16
CA SER A 33 12.22 36.26 -3.38
C SER A 33 12.77 35.68 -2.08
N TRP A 34 13.12 36.52 -1.09
CA TRP A 34 13.66 36.05 0.18
C TRP A 34 12.66 35.20 0.97
N PHE A 35 11.40 35.61 1.01
CA PHE A 35 10.34 34.84 1.66
C PHE A 35 10.18 33.44 1.02
N LEU A 36 10.17 33.39 -0.31
CA LEU A 36 10.09 32.14 -1.08
C LEU A 36 11.33 31.26 -0.86
N ILE A 37 12.55 31.82 -0.82
CA ILE A 37 13.76 31.05 -0.47
C ILE A 37 13.61 30.39 0.91
N GLY A 38 13.07 31.12 1.89
CA GLY A 38 12.81 30.60 3.24
C GLY A 38 11.85 29.41 3.22
N LEU A 39 10.72 29.53 2.50
CA LEU A 39 9.75 28.46 2.31
C LEU A 39 10.35 27.24 1.61
N TRP A 40 11.18 27.47 0.58
CA TRP A 40 11.85 26.43 -0.17
C TRP A 40 12.77 25.62 0.73
N LEU A 41 13.60 26.28 1.54
CA LEU A 41 14.52 25.61 2.45
C LEU A 41 13.77 24.74 3.47
N ILE A 42 12.71 25.25 4.07
CA ILE A 42 11.87 24.49 5.02
C ILE A 42 11.32 23.23 4.36
N TYR A 43 10.79 23.36 3.14
CA TYR A 43 10.27 22.23 2.38
C TYR A 43 11.36 21.23 1.99
N SER A 44 12.49 21.70 1.46
CA SER A 44 13.69 20.91 1.14
C SER A 44 14.17 20.09 2.33
N PHE A 45 14.34 20.70 3.51
CA PHE A 45 14.74 19.99 4.72
C PHE A 45 13.72 18.91 5.12
N LYS A 46 12.42 19.19 4.97
CA LYS A 46 11.36 18.21 5.24
C LYS A 46 11.42 17.04 4.25
N VAL A 47 11.64 17.31 2.96
CA VAL A 47 11.82 16.27 1.93
C VAL A 47 13.04 15.41 2.23
N LEU A 48 14.20 16.00 2.47
CA LEU A 48 15.45 15.28 2.78
C LEU A 48 15.30 14.41 4.03
N LYS A 49 14.68 14.95 5.08
CA LYS A 49 14.40 14.18 6.29
C LYS A 49 13.51 12.97 6.02
N ASN A 50 12.44 13.16 5.26
CA ASN A 50 11.54 12.07 4.90
C ASN A 50 12.26 11.03 4.02
N ILE A 51 13.09 11.46 3.07
CA ILE A 51 13.91 10.54 2.26
C ILE A 51 14.83 9.70 3.15
N LYS A 52 15.52 10.33 4.12
CA LYS A 52 16.38 9.61 5.08
C LYS A 52 15.61 8.55 5.85
N GLN A 53 14.45 8.91 6.39
CA GLN A 53 13.58 7.99 7.12
C GLN A 53 13.11 6.83 6.23
N TYR A 54 12.69 7.10 4.99
CA TYR A 54 12.24 6.05 4.08
C TYR A 54 13.40 5.13 3.65
N ARG A 55 14.61 5.68 3.49
CA ARG A 55 15.82 4.90 3.20
C ARG A 55 16.17 3.95 4.33
N GLU A 56 16.05 4.40 5.58
CA GLU A 56 16.28 3.58 6.79
C GLU A 56 15.38 2.35 6.81
N TYR A 57 14.10 2.51 6.45
CA TYR A 57 13.13 1.42 6.38
C TYR A 57 13.02 0.76 5.00
N ARG A 58 13.94 1.06 4.06
CA ARG A 58 13.89 0.61 2.64
C ARG A 58 12.50 0.75 2.00
N SER A 59 11.77 1.77 2.39
CA SER A 59 10.38 1.99 2.00
C SER A 59 10.30 2.69 0.64
N PRO A 60 9.37 2.27 -0.25
CA PRO A 60 9.16 2.96 -1.51
C PRO A 60 8.61 4.37 -1.29
N HIS A 61 8.96 5.30 -2.17
CA HIS A 61 8.45 6.68 -2.14
C HIS A 61 7.06 6.76 -2.80
N ASN A 62 6.14 5.88 -2.42
CA ASN A 62 4.80 5.74 -3.01
C ASN A 62 3.72 6.41 -2.15
N THR A 63 4.05 7.50 -1.46
CA THR A 63 3.10 8.28 -0.67
C THR A 63 2.75 9.57 -1.38
N ALA A 64 1.56 10.11 -1.08
CA ALA A 64 1.09 11.39 -1.65
C ALA A 64 2.10 12.53 -1.45
N PHE A 65 2.84 12.53 -0.34
CA PHE A 65 3.89 13.51 -0.08
C PHE A 65 4.97 13.49 -1.17
N PHE A 66 5.44 12.31 -1.60
CA PHE A 66 6.48 12.18 -2.63
C PHE A 66 5.96 12.20 -4.06
N THR A 67 4.68 11.92 -4.29
CA THR A 67 4.10 11.93 -5.63
C THR A 67 3.48 13.27 -5.99
N VAL A 68 2.77 13.92 -5.07
CA VAL A 68 2.10 15.22 -5.30
C VAL A 68 2.99 16.39 -4.88
N GLY A 69 3.66 16.28 -3.73
CA GLY A 69 4.42 17.40 -3.15
C GLY A 69 5.46 17.99 -4.11
N PRO A 70 6.40 17.20 -4.65
CA PRO A 70 7.38 17.68 -5.63
C PRO A 70 6.74 18.32 -6.87
N VAL A 71 5.69 17.73 -7.42
CA VAL A 71 4.98 18.33 -8.58
C VAL A 71 4.42 19.70 -8.22
N PHE A 72 3.71 19.79 -7.10
CA PHE A 72 3.12 21.04 -6.64
C PHE A 72 4.18 22.13 -6.41
N VAL A 73 5.27 21.78 -5.73
CA VAL A 73 6.36 22.73 -5.47
C VAL A 73 7.10 23.11 -6.75
N GLY A 74 7.32 22.18 -7.68
CA GLY A 74 7.91 22.49 -8.99
C GLY A 74 7.07 23.50 -9.77
N ILE A 75 5.76 23.27 -9.89
CA ILE A 75 4.83 24.19 -10.56
C ILE A 75 4.82 25.55 -9.85
N PHE A 76 4.71 25.55 -8.52
CA PHE A 76 4.68 26.77 -7.73
C PHE A 76 5.94 27.62 -7.92
N TYR A 77 7.15 27.05 -7.78
CA TYR A 77 8.39 27.83 -7.93
C TYR A 77 8.69 28.25 -9.36
N SER A 78 8.19 27.51 -10.35
CA SER A 78 8.24 27.94 -11.75
C SER A 78 7.33 29.14 -12.02
N ILE A 79 6.07 29.11 -11.56
CA ILE A 79 5.14 30.24 -11.73
C ILE A 79 5.65 31.48 -11.00
N TRP A 80 6.11 31.31 -9.76
CA TRP A 80 6.62 32.40 -8.96
C TRP A 80 7.97 32.95 -9.43
N GLY A 81 8.69 32.21 -10.27
CA GLY A 81 9.91 32.70 -10.93
C GLY A 81 9.68 33.91 -11.83
N ASN A 82 8.43 34.15 -12.26
CA ASN A 82 8.04 35.33 -13.04
C ASN A 82 7.98 36.61 -12.19
N PHE A 83 7.97 36.48 -10.86
CA PHE A 83 7.73 37.58 -9.92
C PHE A 83 8.91 37.80 -8.94
N THR A 84 10.01 37.07 -9.11
CA THR A 84 11.15 37.08 -8.18
C THR A 84 12.22 38.06 -8.61
N GLY A 85 12.53 39.04 -7.74
CA GLY A 85 13.54 40.06 -8.00
C GLY A 85 14.98 39.58 -7.85
N LEU A 86 15.21 38.39 -7.28
CA LEU A 86 16.53 37.77 -7.17
C LEU A 86 16.62 36.56 -8.11
N LEU A 87 17.76 36.43 -8.80
CA LEU A 87 18.06 35.29 -9.69
C LEU A 87 17.04 35.08 -10.82
N GLY A 88 16.24 36.11 -11.13
CA GLY A 88 15.21 36.11 -12.18
C GLY A 88 15.70 36.54 -13.56
N GLU A 89 17.01 36.74 -13.73
CA GLU A 89 17.59 37.08 -15.03
C GLU A 89 17.41 35.92 -16.01
N ASN A 90 16.95 36.23 -17.22
CA ASN A 90 16.80 35.23 -18.26
C ASN A 90 18.18 34.83 -18.83
N LEU A 91 18.53 33.56 -18.67
CA LEU A 91 19.76 32.96 -19.19
C LEU A 91 19.69 32.68 -20.70
N LEU A 92 18.49 32.73 -21.28
CA LEU A 92 18.25 32.47 -22.70
C LEU A 92 17.82 33.75 -23.44
N VAL A 93 18.72 34.73 -23.48
CA VAL A 93 18.48 36.10 -23.97
C VAL A 93 17.93 36.15 -25.41
N SER A 94 18.20 35.15 -26.24
CA SER A 94 17.83 35.12 -27.66
C SER A 94 16.69 34.17 -28.03
N THR A 95 15.87 33.73 -27.07
CA THR A 95 14.79 32.76 -27.31
C THR A 95 13.46 33.20 -26.70
N ASP A 96 12.36 32.66 -27.21
CA ASP A 96 11.01 32.85 -26.66
C ASP A 96 10.77 32.11 -25.32
N PHE A 97 11.81 31.48 -24.78
CA PHE A 97 11.77 30.72 -23.55
C PHE A 97 12.43 31.48 -22.39
N TYR A 98 11.85 31.33 -21.21
CA TYR A 98 12.44 31.78 -19.96
C TYR A 98 13.11 30.64 -19.23
N LEU A 99 14.38 30.85 -18.89
CA LEU A 99 15.12 30.00 -17.97
C LEU A 99 16.03 30.89 -17.13
N SER A 100 15.84 30.88 -15.81
CA SER A 100 16.67 31.64 -14.88
C SER A 100 17.35 30.76 -13.86
N TRP A 101 18.33 31.33 -13.14
CA TRP A 101 18.94 30.66 -11.99
C TRP A 101 17.90 30.29 -10.93
N TRP A 102 16.85 31.12 -10.76
CA TRP A 102 15.71 30.79 -9.91
C TRP A 102 15.03 29.49 -10.35
N SER A 103 14.67 29.41 -11.63
CA SER A 103 14.01 28.21 -12.19
C SER A 103 14.91 26.98 -12.05
N ILE A 104 16.22 27.09 -12.30
CA ILE A 104 17.17 25.98 -12.19
C ILE A 104 17.33 25.49 -10.74
N LEU A 105 17.46 26.40 -9.78
CA LEU A 105 17.74 26.01 -8.39
C LEU A 105 16.48 25.58 -7.64
N PHE A 106 15.38 26.30 -7.82
CA PHE A 106 14.21 26.13 -6.98
C PHE A 106 13.11 25.29 -7.63
N GLY A 107 12.88 25.43 -8.94
CA GLY A 107 11.83 24.70 -9.66
C GLY A 107 12.29 23.35 -10.20
N PHE A 108 13.40 23.33 -10.94
CA PHE A 108 13.84 22.18 -11.74
C PHE A 108 14.04 20.88 -10.95
N PRO A 109 14.66 20.87 -9.74
CA PRO A 109 14.85 19.64 -8.98
C PRO A 109 13.52 18.96 -8.65
N TYR A 110 12.47 19.75 -8.42
CA TYR A 110 11.14 19.26 -8.10
C TYR A 110 10.33 18.87 -9.31
N VAL A 111 10.50 19.56 -10.45
CA VAL A 111 9.99 19.11 -11.74
C VAL A 111 10.55 17.74 -12.08
N LEU A 112 11.87 17.57 -12.02
CA LEU A 112 12.53 16.30 -12.31
C LEU A 112 12.06 15.20 -11.36
N TYR A 113 12.04 15.46 -10.06
CA TYR A 113 11.55 14.50 -9.07
C TYR A 113 10.06 14.16 -9.32
N GLY A 114 9.24 15.16 -9.60
CA GLY A 114 7.82 15.02 -9.91
C GLY A 114 7.57 14.11 -11.10
N SER A 115 8.27 14.35 -12.22
CA SER A 115 8.18 13.51 -13.43
C SER A 115 8.66 12.08 -13.16
N ILE A 116 9.73 11.88 -12.38
CA ILE A 116 10.18 10.54 -11.97
C ILE A 116 9.13 9.85 -11.09
N SER A 117 8.51 10.57 -10.16
CA SER A 117 7.43 10.05 -9.31
C SER A 117 6.21 9.64 -10.14
N LEU A 118 5.80 10.48 -11.09
CA LEU A 118 4.70 10.18 -12.01
C LEU A 118 5.00 8.96 -12.87
N TYR A 119 6.19 8.87 -13.46
CA TYR A 119 6.64 7.69 -14.21
C TYR A 119 6.58 6.41 -13.35
N ARG A 120 7.01 6.50 -12.09
CA ARG A 120 6.97 5.37 -11.15
C ARG A 120 5.54 4.96 -10.81
N CYS A 121 4.55 5.85 -10.83
CA CYS A 121 3.14 5.47 -10.69
C CYS A 121 2.68 4.46 -11.75
N PHE A 122 3.21 4.54 -12.98
CA PHE A 122 2.87 3.62 -14.07
C PHE A 122 3.73 2.37 -14.10
N LYS A 123 5.03 2.48 -13.77
CA LYS A 123 6.01 1.38 -13.96
C LYS A 123 6.40 0.62 -12.71
N LYS A 124 6.32 1.24 -11.52
CA LYS A 124 6.89 0.67 -10.29
C LYS A 124 5.88 0.52 -9.15
N TYR A 125 4.98 1.48 -8.98
CA TYR A 125 4.04 1.48 -7.88
C TYR A 125 2.76 0.75 -8.26
N HIS A 126 2.26 -0.10 -7.37
CA HIS A 126 0.93 -0.70 -7.50
C HIS A 126 -0.12 0.16 -6.80
N VAL A 127 0.26 0.73 -5.66
CA VAL A 127 -0.61 1.58 -4.83
C VAL A 127 0.14 2.84 -4.37
N ILE A 128 -0.60 3.92 -4.26
CA ILE A 128 -0.17 5.18 -3.64
C ILE A 128 -0.91 5.35 -2.31
N TYR A 129 -0.18 5.68 -1.24
CA TYR A 129 -0.73 5.84 0.09
C TYR A 129 -1.04 7.31 0.43
N PHE A 130 -2.26 7.51 0.91
CA PHE A 130 -2.79 8.74 1.51
C PHE A 130 -3.02 8.50 3.00
N GLY A 131 -1.95 8.63 3.78
CA GLY A 131 -1.97 8.24 5.19
C GLY A 131 -2.28 6.75 5.32
N THR A 132 -3.46 6.41 5.84
CA THR A 132 -3.92 5.04 6.02
C THR A 132 -4.66 4.46 4.81
N LYS A 133 -5.08 5.29 3.85
CA LYS A 133 -5.81 4.85 2.66
C LYS A 133 -4.84 4.58 1.50
N SER A 134 -5.15 3.60 0.67
CA SER A 134 -4.39 3.29 -0.55
C SER A 134 -5.25 3.45 -1.79
N VAL A 135 -4.70 4.05 -2.83
CA VAL A 135 -5.33 4.21 -4.15
C VAL A 135 -4.50 3.47 -5.19
N ASN A 136 -5.14 2.93 -6.23
CA ASN A 136 -4.44 2.32 -7.36
C ASN A 136 -3.49 3.34 -8.02
N ALA A 137 -2.21 3.00 -8.14
CA ALA A 137 -1.19 3.93 -8.58
C ALA A 137 -1.35 4.40 -10.03
N ARG A 138 -1.87 3.55 -10.93
CA ARG A 138 -2.09 3.90 -12.34
C ARG A 138 -3.26 4.86 -12.50
N LYS A 139 -4.39 4.57 -11.83
CA LYS A 139 -5.55 5.50 -11.79
C LYS A 139 -5.13 6.85 -11.22
N PHE A 140 -4.38 6.82 -10.12
CA PHE A 140 -3.84 8.03 -9.52
C PHE A 140 -2.87 8.76 -10.45
N GLY A 141 -1.97 8.04 -11.12
CA GLY A 141 -1.03 8.61 -12.09
C GLY A 141 -1.73 9.30 -13.26
N TYR A 142 -2.83 8.74 -13.78
CA TYR A 142 -3.65 9.42 -14.78
C TYR A 142 -4.29 10.69 -14.25
N ILE A 143 -4.92 10.63 -13.07
CA ILE A 143 -5.54 11.81 -12.45
C ILE A 143 -4.51 12.90 -12.24
N LEU A 144 -3.36 12.56 -11.64
CA LEU A 144 -2.28 13.50 -11.38
C LEU A 144 -1.71 14.07 -12.69
N GLY A 145 -1.41 13.22 -13.66
CA GLY A 145 -0.86 13.64 -14.96
C GLY A 145 -1.80 14.56 -15.73
N ILE A 146 -3.07 14.20 -15.84
CA ILE A 146 -4.09 15.04 -16.49
C ILE A 146 -4.25 16.36 -15.73
N SER A 147 -4.24 16.31 -14.39
CA SER A 147 -4.30 17.54 -13.58
C SER A 147 -3.10 18.45 -13.86
N ILE A 148 -1.88 17.91 -13.94
CA ILE A 148 -0.68 18.69 -14.27
C ILE A 148 -0.84 19.39 -15.62
N VAL A 149 -1.20 18.63 -16.66
CA VAL A 149 -1.40 19.18 -18.02
C VAL A 149 -2.47 20.26 -18.00
N PHE A 150 -3.62 19.99 -17.37
CA PHE A 150 -4.72 20.93 -17.25
C PHE A 150 -4.30 22.22 -16.52
N PHE A 151 -3.65 22.12 -15.37
CA PHE A 151 -3.22 23.28 -14.58
C PHE A 151 -2.21 24.14 -15.34
N ILE A 152 -1.22 23.55 -16.01
CA ILE A 152 -0.22 24.31 -16.77
C ILE A 152 -0.88 25.03 -17.95
N THR A 153 -1.75 24.34 -18.70
CA THR A 153 -2.45 24.94 -19.85
C THR A 153 -3.37 26.08 -19.39
N VAL A 154 -4.16 25.87 -18.34
CA VAL A 154 -5.04 26.91 -17.79
C VAL A 154 -4.24 28.10 -17.27
N PHE A 155 -3.10 27.84 -16.60
CA PHE A 155 -2.21 28.90 -16.14
C PHE A 155 -1.69 29.72 -17.32
N TRP A 156 -1.15 29.11 -18.38
CA TRP A 156 -0.67 29.87 -19.54
C TRP A 156 -1.78 30.63 -20.25
N ILE A 157 -2.94 30.02 -20.48
CA ILE A 157 -4.09 30.72 -21.09
C ILE A 157 -4.45 31.93 -20.23
N SER A 158 -4.62 31.75 -18.91
CA SER A 158 -5.00 32.84 -18.01
C SER A 158 -3.93 33.92 -17.92
N PHE A 159 -2.65 33.52 -17.85
CA PHE A 159 -1.51 34.44 -17.78
C PHE A 159 -1.46 35.32 -19.02
N TYR A 160 -1.55 34.73 -20.22
CA TYR A 160 -1.49 35.48 -21.48
C TYR A 160 -2.77 36.24 -21.83
N SER A 161 -3.95 35.77 -21.40
CA SER A 161 -5.24 36.44 -21.68
C SER A 161 -5.57 37.59 -20.73
N VAL A 162 -5.00 37.59 -19.52
CA VAL A 162 -5.36 38.55 -18.45
C VAL A 162 -4.15 39.41 -18.07
N ILE A 163 -3.05 39.33 -18.83
CA ILE A 163 -1.79 40.00 -18.52
C ILE A 163 -1.97 41.51 -18.30
N ASP A 164 -2.77 42.16 -19.16
CA ASP A 164 -3.07 43.59 -19.12
C ASP A 164 -3.82 44.02 -17.84
N PHE A 165 -4.48 43.08 -17.15
CA PHE A 165 -5.17 43.34 -15.89
C PHE A 165 -4.23 43.24 -14.67
N TYR A 166 -3.17 42.41 -14.77
CA TYR A 166 -2.23 42.17 -13.66
C TYR A 166 -1.17 43.26 -13.48
N ASP A 167 -0.95 44.10 -14.49
CA ASP A 167 -0.03 45.25 -14.41
C ASP A 167 -0.33 46.18 -13.22
N SER A 168 -1.58 46.19 -12.75
CA SER A 168 -2.02 47.01 -11.61
C SER A 168 -1.69 46.45 -10.22
N LEU A 169 -1.40 45.14 -10.08
CA LEU A 169 -1.24 44.47 -8.78
C LEU A 169 0.15 43.87 -8.57
N ILE A 170 0.71 43.17 -9.56
CA ILE A 170 2.06 42.58 -9.52
C ILE A 170 2.61 42.55 -10.95
N ILE A 171 3.61 43.37 -11.24
CA ILE A 171 4.23 43.43 -12.56
C ILE A 171 5.14 42.20 -12.74
N PRO A 172 4.84 41.27 -13.66
CA PRO A 172 5.73 40.17 -13.97
C PRO A 172 7.03 40.70 -14.59
N LEU A 173 8.16 40.11 -14.23
CA LEU A 173 9.48 40.50 -14.75
C LEU A 173 9.67 40.08 -16.22
N HIS A 174 8.91 39.10 -16.70
CA HIS A 174 8.94 38.67 -18.10
C HIS A 174 7.63 37.98 -18.50
N PHE A 175 7.39 37.92 -19.82
CA PHE A 175 6.21 37.31 -20.44
C PHE A 175 6.53 36.02 -21.20
N LEU A 176 7.77 35.57 -21.16
CA LEU A 176 8.25 34.39 -21.89
C LEU A 176 7.75 33.07 -21.25
N ILE A 177 7.70 31.99 -22.05
CA ILE A 177 7.25 30.67 -21.59
C ILE A 177 8.32 30.06 -20.68
N ASP A 178 7.97 29.77 -19.41
CA ASP A 178 8.89 29.11 -18.46
C ASP A 178 9.23 27.69 -18.91
N LEU A 179 10.53 27.45 -19.13
CA LEU A 179 11.04 26.20 -19.68
C LEU A 179 10.79 25.01 -18.75
N ASN A 180 10.81 25.22 -17.43
CA ASN A 180 10.54 24.15 -16.46
C ASN A 180 9.08 23.67 -16.55
N LEU A 181 8.11 24.59 -16.68
CA LEU A 181 6.70 24.22 -16.91
C LEU A 181 6.54 23.51 -18.24
N LEU A 182 7.23 23.97 -19.29
CA LEU A 182 7.20 23.31 -20.60
C LEU A 182 7.76 21.88 -20.51
N ILE A 183 8.90 21.68 -19.84
CA ILE A 183 9.48 20.35 -19.60
C ILE A 183 8.51 19.48 -18.80
N LEU A 184 7.87 20.03 -17.77
CA LEU A 184 6.89 19.29 -16.96
C LEU A 184 5.66 18.89 -17.80
N LEU A 185 5.16 19.78 -18.65
CA LEU A 185 4.04 19.53 -19.56
C LEU A 185 4.36 18.42 -20.55
N ILE A 186 5.49 18.55 -21.26
CA ILE A 186 5.94 17.57 -22.26
C ILE A 186 6.20 16.22 -21.59
N SER A 187 6.96 16.19 -20.50
CA SER A 187 7.28 14.95 -19.79
C SER A 187 6.02 14.28 -19.22
N SER A 188 5.08 15.02 -18.65
CA SER A 188 3.82 14.48 -18.15
C SER A 188 2.99 13.88 -19.28
N THR A 189 2.88 14.57 -20.41
CA THR A 189 2.16 14.09 -21.60
C THR A 189 2.77 12.79 -22.13
N ILE A 190 4.10 12.75 -22.30
CA ILE A 190 4.82 11.55 -22.73
C ILE A 190 4.62 10.40 -21.75
N ILE A 191 4.67 10.66 -20.44
CA ILE A 191 4.47 9.63 -19.41
C ILE A 191 3.01 9.11 -19.42
N ILE A 192 2.02 9.97 -19.63
CA ILE A 192 0.63 9.53 -19.73
C ILE A 192 0.42 8.66 -20.98
N ILE A 193 1.01 9.03 -22.11
CA ILE A 193 0.83 8.31 -23.37
C ILE A 193 1.62 6.98 -23.36
N ILE A 194 2.94 7.03 -23.17
CA ILE A 194 3.81 5.87 -23.39
C ILE A 194 3.62 4.82 -22.28
N PRO A 195 4.03 5.04 -21.01
CA PRO A 195 3.83 4.06 -19.96
C PRO A 195 2.39 4.02 -19.44
N GLY A 196 1.61 5.09 -19.60
CA GLY A 196 0.20 5.09 -19.21
C GLY A 196 -0.68 4.29 -20.16
N VAL A 197 -0.75 4.62 -21.45
CA VAL A 197 -1.65 3.94 -22.41
C VAL A 197 -1.02 2.64 -22.93
N PHE A 198 0.21 2.71 -23.45
CA PHE A 198 0.87 1.56 -24.10
C PHE A 198 1.65 0.65 -23.14
N GLY A 199 1.70 1.01 -21.84
CA GLY A 199 2.38 0.23 -20.82
C GLY A 199 1.67 -1.09 -20.53
N SER A 200 2.24 -2.20 -21.01
CA SER A 200 1.83 -3.55 -20.60
C SER A 200 2.16 -3.80 -19.13
N HIS A 201 1.19 -4.36 -18.39
CA HIS A 201 1.32 -4.61 -16.96
C HIS A 201 2.35 -5.72 -16.74
N ARG A 202 3.39 -5.47 -15.94
CA ARG A 202 3.93 -6.58 -15.14
C ARG A 202 2.87 -6.88 -14.08
N ASN A 203 1.92 -7.73 -14.44
CA ASN A 203 1.04 -8.34 -13.46
C ASN A 203 1.97 -9.05 -12.49
N LEU A 204 2.06 -8.54 -11.25
CA LEU A 204 2.52 -9.39 -10.16
C LEU A 204 1.62 -10.63 -10.26
N PRO A 205 2.18 -11.83 -10.40
CA PRO A 205 1.36 -13.04 -10.42
C PRO A 205 0.48 -12.95 -9.19
N GLN A 206 -0.84 -12.97 -9.40
CA GLN A 206 -1.76 -13.06 -8.29
C GLN A 206 -1.21 -14.17 -7.40
N LEU A 207 -1.15 -13.92 -6.08
CA LEU A 207 -0.88 -14.90 -5.05
C LEU A 207 -2.04 -15.91 -4.99
N THR A 208 -2.33 -16.50 -6.14
CA THR A 208 -3.20 -17.64 -6.29
C THR A 208 -2.54 -18.80 -5.61
N ARG A 209 -3.37 -19.67 -5.05
CA ARG A 209 -2.94 -20.90 -4.39
C ARG A 209 -1.97 -21.72 -5.26
N ASN A 210 -2.14 -21.67 -6.58
CA ASN A 210 -1.31 -22.34 -7.58
C ASN A 210 0.07 -21.70 -7.74
N TYR A 211 0.17 -20.37 -7.72
CA TYR A 211 1.46 -19.68 -7.78
C TYR A 211 2.28 -19.91 -6.49
N ILE A 212 1.60 -19.89 -5.32
CA ILE A 212 2.24 -20.17 -4.03
C ILE A 212 2.70 -21.63 -3.97
N SER A 213 1.87 -22.59 -4.40
CA SER A 213 2.23 -24.01 -4.41
C SER A 213 3.37 -24.30 -5.39
N GLN A 214 3.36 -23.73 -6.59
CA GLN A 214 4.46 -23.85 -7.55
C GLN A 214 5.77 -23.28 -7.01
N ARG A 215 5.74 -22.09 -6.40
CA ARG A 215 6.93 -21.47 -5.80
C ARG A 215 7.46 -22.29 -4.62
N THR A 216 6.57 -22.80 -3.78
CA THR A 216 6.92 -23.66 -2.64
C THR A 216 7.52 -24.98 -3.11
N ASN A 217 6.94 -25.61 -4.14
CA ASN A 217 7.48 -26.84 -4.74
C ASN A 217 8.86 -26.62 -5.36
N ARG A 218 9.08 -25.49 -6.04
CA ARG A 218 10.39 -25.11 -6.59
C ARG A 218 11.42 -24.90 -5.48
N LEU A 219 11.04 -24.22 -4.39
CA LEU A 219 11.91 -24.04 -3.23
C LEU A 219 12.23 -25.38 -2.56
N ASN A 220 11.23 -26.25 -2.38
CA ASN A 220 11.42 -27.60 -1.84
C ASN A 220 12.35 -28.43 -2.73
N GLN A 221 12.28 -28.31 -4.05
CA GLN A 221 13.22 -28.98 -4.96
C GLN A 221 14.66 -28.44 -4.86
N LEU A 222 14.82 -27.15 -4.54
CA LEU A 222 16.14 -26.51 -4.36
C LEU A 222 16.75 -26.72 -2.96
N THR A 223 15.90 -26.93 -1.95
CA THR A 223 16.33 -27.13 -0.54
C THR A 223 16.27 -28.58 -0.09
N SER A 224 15.68 -29.48 -0.88
CA SER A 224 15.84 -30.90 -0.66
C SER A 224 17.29 -31.26 -0.96
N PRO A 225 18.04 -31.83 -0.01
CA PRO A 225 19.36 -32.37 -0.32
C PRO A 225 19.16 -33.38 -1.45
N LYS A 226 19.83 -33.15 -2.59
CA LYS A 226 20.07 -34.22 -3.55
C LYS A 226 20.64 -35.35 -2.72
N ARG A 227 19.92 -36.47 -2.59
CA ARG A 227 20.54 -37.71 -2.12
C ARG A 227 21.61 -37.98 -3.16
N ASP A 228 22.84 -37.57 -2.85
CA ASP A 228 24.01 -38.10 -3.50
C ASP A 228 23.85 -39.61 -3.41
N ARG A 229 23.61 -40.21 -4.58
CA ARG A 229 23.79 -41.63 -4.78
C ARG A 229 25.25 -41.86 -4.48
N SER A 230 25.55 -42.25 -3.25
CA SER A 230 26.84 -42.81 -2.93
C SER A 230 26.99 -44.09 -3.78
N PRO A 231 28.13 -44.25 -4.46
CA PRO A 231 28.48 -45.45 -5.18
C PRO A 231 28.93 -46.47 -4.14
N ASP A 232 28.20 -47.56 -4.00
CA ASP A 232 28.67 -48.87 -3.54
C ASP A 232 27.49 -49.67 -3.01
N GLY A 233 27.13 -50.70 -3.76
CA GLY A 233 25.98 -51.54 -3.51
C GLY A 233 25.89 -52.69 -4.49
N LEU A 234 27.02 -53.38 -4.70
CA LEU A 234 27.02 -54.77 -5.14
C LEU A 234 26.18 -55.58 -4.15
N ARG A 235 24.96 -55.97 -4.53
CA ARG A 235 24.27 -57.14 -3.96
C ARG A 235 23.13 -57.61 -4.86
N THR A 236 23.48 -58.66 -5.61
CA THR A 236 22.69 -59.88 -5.86
C THR A 236 21.31 -59.74 -6.50
N ASN A 237 21.28 -60.00 -7.81
CA ASN A 237 20.13 -60.52 -8.54
C ASN A 237 19.65 -61.82 -7.89
N VAL A 238 18.47 -61.80 -7.26
CA VAL A 238 17.69 -63.02 -7.00
C VAL A 238 16.55 -63.06 -8.01
N ARG A 239 16.72 -63.92 -9.01
CA ARG A 239 15.65 -64.40 -9.89
C ARG A 239 14.72 -65.28 -9.05
N THR A 240 13.45 -64.91 -8.95
CA THR A 240 12.38 -65.89 -8.77
C THR A 240 11.59 -65.97 -10.06
N SER A 241 11.82 -67.07 -10.77
CA SER A 241 11.01 -67.52 -11.89
C SER A 241 9.70 -68.11 -11.37
N SER A 242 8.57 -67.66 -11.91
CA SER A 242 7.45 -68.56 -12.16
C SER A 242 6.80 -68.18 -13.50
N ARG A 243 7.08 -69.03 -14.50
CA ARG A 243 6.19 -69.45 -15.62
C ARG A 243 4.73 -69.53 -15.13
N SER A 244 3.67 -69.36 -15.90
CA SER A 244 3.33 -69.37 -17.34
C SER A 244 1.84 -68.96 -17.37
N SER A 245 1.23 -68.35 -18.40
CA SER A 245 0.86 -68.88 -19.74
C SER A 245 0.02 -67.76 -20.45
N PRO A 246 -0.45 -67.88 -21.71
CA PRO A 246 -0.22 -66.86 -22.74
C PRO A 246 -1.48 -66.11 -23.23
N THR A 247 -1.21 -65.01 -23.95
CA THR A 247 -1.95 -64.26 -25.00
C THR A 247 -2.78 -65.13 -25.99
N PRO A 248 -3.61 -64.62 -26.96
CA PRO A 248 -3.69 -63.25 -27.54
C PRO A 248 -5.10 -62.72 -27.98
N SER A 249 -5.08 -61.56 -28.65
CA SER A 249 -6.02 -61.05 -29.70
C SER A 249 -6.99 -59.95 -29.24
N ALA A 250 -7.34 -58.90 -29.99
CA ALA A 250 -6.78 -58.16 -31.11
C ALA A 250 -7.64 -56.88 -31.25
N ARG A 251 -6.95 -55.75 -31.47
CA ARG A 251 -7.27 -54.63 -32.40
C ARG A 251 -8.73 -54.45 -32.85
N THR A 252 -9.30 -53.26 -32.66
CA THR A 252 -9.80 -52.40 -33.76
C THR A 252 -9.96 -50.95 -33.28
N VAL A 253 -9.28 -50.07 -34.01
CA VAL A 253 -9.39 -48.60 -33.97
C VAL A 253 -10.48 -48.20 -34.96
N THR A 254 -11.44 -47.36 -34.56
CA THR A 254 -12.20 -46.55 -35.50
C THR A 254 -12.41 -45.13 -34.96
N ASN A 255 -11.79 -44.19 -35.67
CA ASN A 255 -12.08 -42.76 -35.62
C ASN A 255 -13.47 -42.49 -36.18
N ARG A 256 -14.25 -41.62 -35.51
CA ARG A 256 -15.33 -40.88 -36.18
C ARG A 256 -15.47 -39.46 -35.61
N SER A 257 -15.00 -38.51 -36.41
CA SER A 257 -15.37 -37.11 -36.40
C SER A 257 -16.81 -36.93 -36.90
N ARG A 258 -17.63 -36.08 -36.25
CA ARG A 258 -18.59 -35.18 -36.92
C ARG A 258 -19.28 -34.20 -35.95
N SER A 259 -18.99 -32.91 -36.19
CA SER A 259 -19.91 -31.77 -36.36
C SER A 259 -21.19 -31.62 -35.51
N VAL A 260 -21.21 -30.49 -34.78
CA VAL A 260 -22.20 -29.39 -34.86
C VAL A 260 -23.68 -29.77 -35.11
N SER A 261 -24.55 -29.41 -34.16
CA SER A 261 -25.90 -28.90 -34.44
C SER A 261 -26.41 -28.06 -33.27
N GLN A 262 -26.85 -26.86 -33.59
CA GLN A 262 -27.56 -25.90 -32.75
C GLN A 262 -28.93 -26.45 -32.30
N SER A 263 -29.41 -26.02 -31.14
CA SER A 263 -30.85 -25.90 -30.87
C SER A 263 -31.13 -24.91 -29.72
N THR A 264 -31.39 -23.68 -30.15
CA THR A 264 -32.48 -22.76 -29.75
C THR A 264 -33.41 -23.08 -28.56
N ARG A 265 -33.62 -22.03 -27.73
CA ARG A 265 -34.92 -21.57 -27.14
C ARG A 265 -35.57 -22.54 -26.11
N SER A 266 -36.15 -22.13 -24.98
CA SER A 266 -36.89 -20.93 -24.65
C SER A 266 -37.10 -20.90 -23.12
N THR A 267 -36.95 -19.75 -22.49
CA THR A 267 -37.74 -19.40 -21.30
C THR A 267 -39.21 -19.27 -21.69
N PRO A 268 -40.16 -19.59 -20.80
CA PRO A 268 -40.98 -18.49 -20.30
C PRO A 268 -41.32 -18.55 -18.81
N THR A 269 -41.74 -17.36 -18.39
CA THR A 269 -42.00 -16.83 -17.06
C THR A 269 -43.42 -17.16 -16.56
N SER A 270 -43.53 -17.37 -15.24
CA SER A 270 -44.56 -16.81 -14.34
C SER A 270 -46.07 -17.19 -14.43
N LYS A 271 -46.59 -17.56 -13.23
CA LYS A 271 -47.90 -17.26 -12.59
C LYS A 271 -49.12 -18.17 -12.87
N ASN A 272 -49.60 -18.92 -11.86
CA ASN A 272 -50.65 -18.51 -10.88
C ASN A 272 -51.35 -19.70 -10.15
N ARG A 273 -51.52 -19.54 -8.82
CA ARG A 273 -52.62 -19.91 -7.89
C ARG A 273 -53.48 -21.19 -8.10
N ALA A 274 -53.55 -22.02 -7.05
CA ALA A 274 -54.71 -22.19 -6.12
C ALA A 274 -54.40 -23.35 -5.13
N LYS A 275 -54.42 -23.13 -3.81
CA LYS A 275 -55.56 -23.24 -2.86
C LYS A 275 -55.96 -24.70 -2.56
N THR A 276 -55.52 -25.24 -1.42
CA THR A 276 -56.24 -26.28 -0.67
C THR A 276 -55.98 -26.15 0.82
N THR A 277 -57.09 -25.96 1.53
CA THR A 277 -57.29 -25.92 2.98
C THR A 277 -57.52 -27.32 3.53
N ARG A 278 -56.94 -27.68 4.68
CA ARG A 278 -57.59 -28.61 5.62
C ARG A 278 -57.18 -28.37 7.08
N SER A 279 -58.22 -28.37 7.91
CA SER A 279 -58.40 -28.07 9.34
C SER A 279 -57.42 -28.76 10.30
N LYS A 280 -56.86 -28.07 11.31
CA LYS A 280 -57.39 -27.79 12.68
C LYS A 280 -57.72 -29.05 13.52
N THR A 281 -56.85 -29.33 14.50
CA THR A 281 -57.27 -29.84 15.81
C THR A 281 -56.61 -28.99 16.88
N THR A 282 -57.44 -28.51 17.78
CA THR A 282 -57.18 -27.50 18.81
C THR A 282 -57.28 -28.20 20.15
N SER A 283 -56.27 -28.08 20.99
CA SER A 283 -56.44 -28.20 22.44
C SER A 283 -55.57 -27.12 23.09
N ARG A 284 -56.28 -26.17 23.69
CA ARG A 284 -55.78 -24.94 24.28
C ARG A 284 -56.26 -24.95 25.73
N THR A 285 -55.34 -25.03 26.67
CA THR A 285 -55.57 -24.74 28.10
C THR A 285 -54.44 -23.85 28.64
N VAL A 286 -54.71 -22.55 28.46
CA VAL A 286 -54.53 -21.39 29.35
C VAL A 286 -53.59 -21.48 30.59
N SER A 287 -52.54 -20.65 30.52
CA SER A 287 -51.90 -19.78 31.55
C SER A 287 -51.33 -20.33 32.87
N ARG A 288 -50.01 -20.15 33.09
CA ARG A 288 -49.37 -18.99 33.76
C ARG A 288 -47.84 -19.21 33.73
N GLY A 289 -47.09 -18.16 33.38
CA GLY A 289 -45.68 -18.25 32.99
C GLY A 289 -44.70 -18.54 34.13
N PRO A 290 -43.54 -19.13 33.77
CA PRO A 290 -42.28 -18.66 34.33
C PRO A 290 -41.14 -18.58 33.29
N THR A 291 -40.16 -17.73 33.59
CA THR A 291 -38.75 -17.84 33.18
C THR A 291 -38.38 -17.71 31.70
N GLY A 292 -38.29 -16.46 31.23
CA GLY A 292 -37.42 -16.10 30.11
C GLY A 292 -36.03 -15.68 30.64
N THR A 293 -35.21 -16.66 31.02
CA THR A 293 -33.81 -16.41 31.43
C THR A 293 -33.03 -15.86 30.24
N ARG A 294 -32.74 -14.56 30.28
CA ARG A 294 -31.76 -13.90 29.39
C ARG A 294 -30.47 -14.71 29.49
N VAL A 295 -30.09 -15.42 28.42
CA VAL A 295 -28.77 -16.05 28.28
C VAL A 295 -27.75 -14.92 28.13
N ARG A 296 -27.42 -14.31 29.27
CA ARG A 296 -26.22 -13.49 29.43
C ARG A 296 -25.09 -14.50 29.44
N THR A 297 -24.38 -14.61 28.32
CA THR A 297 -23.12 -15.35 28.23
C THR A 297 -22.18 -14.75 29.27
N GLN A 298 -22.18 -15.31 30.48
CA GLN A 298 -21.23 -14.97 31.52
C GLN A 298 -19.85 -15.34 30.97
N GLN A 299 -19.11 -14.33 30.51
CA GLN A 299 -17.68 -14.45 30.31
C GLN A 299 -17.06 -14.72 31.68
N SER A 300 -16.97 -15.99 32.07
CA SER A 300 -16.24 -16.39 33.26
C SER A 300 -14.80 -15.92 33.06
N THR A 301 -14.35 -14.95 33.86
CA THR A 301 -12.96 -14.56 33.94
C THR A 301 -12.19 -15.69 34.60
N LYS A 302 -11.84 -16.72 33.82
CA LYS A 302 -10.92 -17.77 34.28
C LYS A 302 -9.61 -17.09 34.70
N LYS A 303 -9.33 -17.11 36.00
CA LYS A 303 -8.08 -16.66 36.60
C LYS A 303 -6.93 -17.40 35.90
N ILE A 304 -6.02 -16.67 35.26
CA ILE A 304 -4.89 -17.24 34.52
C ILE A 304 -3.93 -17.82 35.55
N SER A 305 -3.94 -19.14 35.74
CA SER A 305 -3.10 -19.81 36.75
C SER A 305 -1.68 -20.07 36.28
N ASN A 306 -1.41 -20.07 34.96
CA ASN A 306 -0.09 -20.34 34.41
C ASN A 306 0.26 -19.42 33.23
N PHE A 307 1.04 -18.36 33.51
CA PHE A 307 1.48 -17.37 32.52
C PHE A 307 2.47 -17.93 31.49
N ASN A 308 3.24 -18.97 31.84
CA ASN A 308 4.29 -19.53 30.97
C ASN A 308 3.75 -20.17 29.69
N ILE A 309 2.49 -20.60 29.69
CA ILE A 309 1.82 -21.16 28.51
C ILE A 309 1.66 -20.08 27.41
N TYR A 310 1.60 -18.81 27.81
CA TYR A 310 1.39 -17.67 26.92
C TYR A 310 2.68 -16.94 26.54
N LYS A 311 3.83 -17.39 27.06
CA LYS A 311 5.14 -16.79 26.79
C LYS A 311 5.62 -17.12 25.37
N PRO A 312 5.97 -16.13 24.52
CA PRO A 312 6.60 -16.36 23.23
C PRO A 312 7.90 -17.16 23.38
N LYS A 313 8.16 -18.09 22.45
CA LYS A 313 9.43 -18.83 22.39
C LYS A 313 10.49 -17.95 21.73
N ALA A 314 11.07 -17.04 22.51
CA ALA A 314 12.17 -16.18 22.10
C ALA A 314 13.35 -16.32 23.08
N GLY A 315 14.59 -16.15 22.58
CA GLY A 315 15.80 -16.25 23.41
C GLY A 315 15.88 -15.17 24.49
N ARG A 316 15.53 -13.92 24.15
CA ARG A 316 15.35 -12.82 25.11
C ARG A 316 14.00 -12.16 24.85
N LEU A 317 13.15 -12.09 25.87
CA LEU A 317 11.84 -11.44 25.77
C LEU A 317 11.99 -9.91 25.73
N SER A 318 11.41 -9.31 24.72
CA SER A 318 11.26 -7.87 24.51
C SER A 318 9.78 -7.51 24.34
N PRO A 319 9.40 -6.22 24.49
CA PRO A 319 8.03 -5.78 24.19
C PRO A 319 7.59 -6.05 22.75
N GLU A 320 8.54 -6.15 21.81
CA GLU A 320 8.29 -6.47 20.41
C GLU A 320 7.72 -7.88 20.22
N ASP A 321 8.13 -8.83 21.07
CA ASP A 321 7.70 -10.23 20.97
C ASP A 321 6.22 -10.44 21.31
N PHE A 322 5.59 -9.45 21.95
CA PHE A 322 4.19 -9.47 22.33
C PHE A 322 3.28 -8.72 21.35
N LYS A 323 3.84 -8.13 20.29
CA LYS A 323 3.08 -7.47 19.23
C LYS A 323 2.48 -8.48 18.27
N CYS A 324 1.31 -8.17 17.72
CA CYS A 324 0.70 -8.99 16.69
C CYS A 324 1.66 -9.16 15.50
N ILE A 325 1.85 -10.40 15.05
CA ILE A 325 2.73 -10.73 13.91
C ILE A 325 2.26 -10.23 12.55
N PHE A 326 1.03 -9.70 12.44
CA PHE A 326 0.48 -9.17 11.18
C PHE A 326 0.38 -7.64 11.21
N CYS A 327 -0.28 -7.04 12.20
CA CYS A 327 -0.40 -5.58 12.28
C CYS A 327 0.78 -4.90 13.00
N PHE A 328 1.73 -5.66 13.56
CA PHE A 328 2.92 -5.15 14.28
C PHE A 328 2.62 -4.17 15.41
N ASN A 329 1.41 -4.22 15.96
CA ASN A 329 0.98 -3.41 17.08
C ASN A 329 0.84 -4.28 18.33
N LEU A 330 1.21 -3.70 19.49
CA LEU A 330 0.84 -4.28 20.77
C LEU A 330 -0.68 -4.16 20.92
N PRO A 331 -1.42 -5.22 21.32
CA PRO A 331 -2.85 -5.12 21.51
C PRO A 331 -3.22 -4.00 22.49
N LYS A 332 -4.27 -3.22 22.22
CA LYS A 332 -4.68 -2.08 23.04
C LYS A 332 -6.18 -2.04 23.27
N ILE A 333 -6.59 -1.58 24.45
CA ILE A 333 -8.00 -1.31 24.77
C ILE A 333 -8.17 0.22 24.77
N PRO A 334 -9.22 0.78 24.13
CA PRO A 334 -10.44 0.11 23.64
C PRO A 334 -10.38 -0.45 22.21
N GLN A 335 -9.36 -0.13 21.40
CA GLN A 335 -9.36 -0.40 19.96
C GLN A 335 -9.50 -1.89 19.59
N ASP A 336 -8.87 -2.78 20.35
CA ASP A 336 -8.87 -4.22 20.11
C ASP A 336 -9.83 -4.97 21.03
N ASN A 337 -10.79 -4.28 21.65
CA ASN A 337 -11.78 -4.94 22.49
C ASN A 337 -12.66 -5.87 21.64
N GLY A 338 -12.86 -7.11 22.08
CA GLY A 338 -13.65 -8.11 21.36
C GLY A 338 -12.94 -8.81 20.18
N ARG A 339 -11.80 -8.30 19.67
CA ARG A 339 -11.03 -8.96 18.60
C ARG A 339 -10.44 -10.30 19.02
N GLY A 340 -9.93 -10.36 20.26
CA GLY A 340 -9.27 -11.56 20.80
C GLY A 340 -7.89 -11.82 20.18
N ILE A 341 -7.09 -12.60 20.88
CA ILE A 341 -5.70 -12.91 20.54
C ILE A 341 -5.53 -14.42 20.42
N ILE A 342 -4.91 -14.87 19.34
CA ILE A 342 -4.51 -16.27 19.12
C ILE A 342 -2.99 -16.34 19.19
N LEU A 343 -2.46 -17.37 19.86
CA LEU A 343 -1.03 -17.66 19.85
C LEU A 343 -0.73 -18.76 18.83
N CYS A 344 0.43 -18.70 18.20
CA CYS A 344 0.92 -19.82 17.40
C CYS A 344 1.13 -21.05 18.30
N PRO A 345 0.65 -22.27 17.92
CA PRO A 345 0.86 -23.47 18.71
C PRO A 345 2.33 -23.86 18.83
N ASN A 346 3.17 -23.51 17.84
CA ASN A 346 4.59 -23.82 17.89
C ASN A 346 5.42 -22.72 18.57
N CYS A 347 5.45 -21.50 18.03
CA CYS A 347 6.33 -20.44 18.51
C CYS A 347 5.69 -19.52 19.57
N ARG A 348 4.38 -19.64 19.83
CA ARG A 348 3.61 -18.83 20.80
C ARG A 348 3.61 -17.32 20.54
N TYR A 349 4.03 -16.87 19.36
CA TYR A 349 3.87 -15.48 18.98
C TYR A 349 2.39 -15.13 18.77
N PRO A 350 1.96 -13.92 19.16
CA PRO A 350 0.56 -13.52 19.16
C PRO A 350 0.09 -12.97 17.81
N ALA A 351 -1.19 -13.11 17.55
CA ALA A 351 -1.90 -12.48 16.46
C ALA A 351 -3.31 -12.07 16.91
N HIS A 352 -3.88 -11.01 16.34
CA HIS A 352 -5.31 -10.77 16.47
C HIS A 352 -6.10 -11.91 15.81
N ALA A 353 -7.20 -12.32 16.43
CA ALA A 353 -7.88 -13.55 16.05
C ALA A 353 -8.50 -13.49 14.64
N ASP A 354 -8.96 -12.32 14.22
CA ASP A 354 -9.41 -12.00 12.87
C ASP A 354 -8.25 -12.14 11.86
N GLU A 355 -7.14 -11.45 12.09
CA GLU A 355 -5.95 -11.47 11.21
C GLU A 355 -5.36 -12.87 11.08
N PHE A 356 -5.34 -13.64 12.18
CA PHE A 356 -4.87 -15.02 12.17
C PHE A 356 -5.81 -15.96 11.40
N LYS A 357 -7.12 -15.78 11.51
CA LYS A 357 -8.10 -16.57 10.74
C LYS A 357 -8.02 -16.25 9.26
N ASP A 358 -7.91 -14.98 8.90
CA ASP A 358 -7.73 -14.55 7.51
C ASP A 358 -6.44 -15.11 6.92
N TRP A 359 -5.35 -15.08 7.67
CA TRP A 359 -4.10 -15.72 7.27
C TRP A 359 -4.27 -17.23 7.03
N LEU A 360 -4.96 -17.94 7.92
CA LEU A 360 -5.19 -19.38 7.80
C LEU A 360 -6.04 -19.79 6.59
N GLN A 361 -6.82 -18.88 6.00
CA GLN A 361 -7.53 -19.15 4.74
C GLN A 361 -6.56 -19.30 3.56
N SER A 362 -5.42 -18.60 3.62
CA SER A 362 -4.43 -18.54 2.55
C SER A 362 -3.19 -19.41 2.80
N SER A 363 -2.86 -19.69 4.06
CA SER A 363 -1.64 -20.38 4.46
C SER A 363 -1.87 -21.39 5.58
N ASN A 364 -1.21 -22.54 5.46
CA ASN A 364 -1.21 -23.58 6.49
C ASN A 364 -0.06 -23.43 7.50
N LEU A 365 0.77 -22.39 7.37
CA LEU A 365 1.99 -22.18 8.13
C LEU A 365 1.86 -20.95 9.04
N CYS A 366 2.60 -20.92 10.14
CA CYS A 366 2.77 -19.70 10.93
C CYS A 366 3.58 -18.66 10.14
N SER A 367 3.11 -17.41 10.05
CA SER A 367 3.81 -16.32 9.37
C SER A 367 5.16 -15.94 10.02
N ARG A 368 5.38 -16.31 11.29
CA ARG A 368 6.61 -16.01 12.03
C ARG A 368 7.64 -17.14 11.99
N CYS A 369 7.22 -18.36 12.32
CA CYS A 369 8.15 -19.50 12.45
C CYS A 369 8.06 -20.52 11.32
N ASN A 370 7.22 -20.29 10.31
CA ASN A 370 6.99 -21.16 9.15
C ASN A 370 6.56 -22.60 9.47
N SER A 371 6.24 -22.90 10.73
CA SER A 371 5.82 -24.24 11.13
C SER A 371 4.37 -24.51 10.73
N PRO A 372 4.03 -25.74 10.34
CA PRO A 372 2.67 -26.10 9.99
C PRO A 372 1.73 -25.97 11.19
N ILE A 373 0.55 -25.40 10.94
CA ILE A 373 -0.52 -25.28 11.92
C ILE A 373 -1.40 -26.53 11.84
N PRO A 374 -1.60 -27.28 12.94
CA PRO A 374 -2.44 -28.48 12.95
C PRO A 374 -3.88 -28.21 12.50
N ALA A 375 -4.49 -29.14 11.77
CA ALA A 375 -5.85 -28.98 11.27
C ALA A 375 -6.90 -28.80 12.38
N SER A 376 -6.71 -29.49 13.52
CA SER A 376 -7.54 -29.31 14.73
C SER A 376 -7.49 -27.87 15.26
N TYR A 377 -6.30 -27.26 15.26
CA TYR A 377 -6.10 -25.88 15.71
C TYR A 377 -6.71 -24.86 14.73
N LYS A 378 -6.75 -25.15 13.43
CA LYS A 378 -7.41 -24.28 12.44
C LYS A 378 -8.92 -24.23 12.62
N ARG A 379 -9.54 -25.38 12.92
CA ARG A 379 -10.98 -25.49 13.12
C ARG A 379 -11.44 -24.78 14.40
N ASN A 380 -10.64 -24.87 15.46
CA ASN A 380 -11.00 -24.27 16.75
C ASN A 380 -9.75 -23.72 17.47
N PRO A 381 -9.23 -22.55 17.05
CA PRO A 381 -8.08 -21.95 17.69
C PRO A 381 -8.47 -21.40 19.08
N LYS A 382 -7.57 -21.53 20.05
CA LYS A 382 -7.81 -20.98 21.40
C LYS A 382 -7.70 -19.46 21.37
N ILE A 383 -8.85 -18.78 21.51
CA ILE A 383 -8.91 -17.31 21.54
C ILE A 383 -8.79 -16.83 22.99
N ILE A 384 -7.86 -15.91 23.22
CA ILE A 384 -7.62 -15.24 24.50
C ILE A 384 -8.23 -13.85 24.40
N SER A 385 -9.02 -13.42 25.38
CA SER A 385 -9.52 -12.03 25.39
C SER A 385 -8.36 -11.04 25.46
N THR A 386 -8.44 -9.91 24.76
CA THR A 386 -7.43 -8.85 24.76
C THR A 386 -7.07 -8.39 26.19
N LYS A 387 -8.07 -8.29 27.10
CA LYS A 387 -7.85 -7.95 28.51
C LYS A 387 -6.92 -8.95 29.21
N ASN A 388 -7.23 -10.25 29.11
CA ASN A 388 -6.40 -11.32 29.68
C ASN A 388 -5.00 -11.36 29.08
N TYR A 389 -4.88 -11.15 27.77
CA TYR A 389 -3.58 -11.12 27.11
C TYR A 389 -2.72 -9.94 27.61
N LEU A 390 -3.30 -8.76 27.82
CA LEU A 390 -2.58 -7.63 28.40
C LEU A 390 -2.06 -7.88 29.82
N ILE A 391 -2.78 -8.66 30.62
CA ILE A 391 -2.29 -9.09 31.95
C ILE A 391 -1.04 -9.96 31.79
N VAL A 392 -1.02 -10.88 30.81
CA VAL A 392 0.15 -11.70 30.49
C VAL A 392 1.34 -10.84 30.06
N VAL A 393 1.12 -9.86 29.17
CA VAL A 393 2.17 -8.94 28.70
C VAL A 393 2.78 -8.17 29.88
N LYS A 394 1.93 -7.62 30.77
CA LYS A 394 2.38 -6.91 31.97
C LYS A 394 3.19 -7.82 32.91
N HIS A 395 2.79 -9.08 33.08
CA HIS A 395 3.54 -10.03 33.92
C HIS A 395 4.98 -10.24 33.43
N PHE A 396 5.21 -10.36 32.11
CA PHE A 396 6.55 -10.64 31.57
C PHE A 396 7.42 -9.41 31.31
N ILE A 397 6.81 -8.25 31.02
CA ILE A 397 7.56 -7.01 30.75
C ILE A 397 7.67 -6.14 32.01
N GLY A 398 6.63 -6.12 32.85
CA GLY A 398 6.55 -5.27 34.04
C GLY A 398 7.44 -5.72 35.20
N ASN A 399 7.79 -7.01 35.28
CA ASN A 399 8.70 -7.55 36.29
C ASN A 399 10.20 -7.43 35.92
N LYS A 400 10.56 -6.67 34.87
CA LYS A 400 11.95 -6.35 34.52
C LYS A 400 12.37 -4.97 35.04
N ARG A 401 12.04 -4.65 36.28
CA ARG A 401 12.70 -3.55 37.01
C ARG A 401 13.80 -4.12 37.86
#